data_AF-A0A386B0L9-F1
#
_entry.id   AF-A0A386B0L9-F1
#
_cell.length_a   1.000
_cell.length_b   1.000
_cell.length_c   1.000
_cell.angle_alpha   90.00
_cell.angle_beta   90.00
_cell.angle_gamma   90.00
#
_symmetry.space_group_name_H-M   'P 1'
#
loop_
_entity.id
_entity.type
_entity.pdbx_description
1 polymer ?
#
loop_
_entity_poly.entity_id
_entity_poly.type
_entity_poly.pdbx_seq_one_letter_code
_entity_poly.pdbx_strand_id
1 'polypeptide(L)'
;MFILVYRFLFFFIDLLKIQRESFYTFLKTGLIHEMNLKQPIFWSNQTFQILFFSEYYKLIPLLPNAKLAISQSKTFSCKLYLPVLF
;
A
#
# COMPACT_ATOMS: atom_id res chain seq x y z
N MET A 1 -0.50 -39.98 1.68
CA MET A 1 0.46 -38.91 1.36
C MET A 1 -0.14 -37.82 0.46
N PHE A 2 -0.82 -38.16 -0.65
CA PHE A 2 -1.45 -37.19 -1.56
C PHE A 2 -2.52 -36.28 -0.93
N ILE A 3 -3.38 -36.80 -0.04
CA ILE A 3 -4.45 -36.02 0.62
C ILE A 3 -3.91 -34.94 1.58
N LEU A 4 -2.78 -35.20 2.25
CA LEU A 4 -2.13 -34.22 3.13
C LEU A 4 -1.54 -33.05 2.33
N VAL A 5 -0.95 -33.34 1.17
CA VAL A 5 -0.43 -32.31 0.24
C VAL A 5 -1.57 -31.46 -0.32
N TYR A 6 -2.69 -32.07 -0.71
CA TYR A 6 -3.87 -31.35 -1.19
C TYR A 6 -4.50 -30.45 -0.14
N ARG A 7 -4.62 -30.92 1.12
CA ARG A 7 -5.17 -30.13 2.22
C ARG A 7 -4.28 -28.93 2.56
N PHE A 8 -2.97 -29.10 2.47
CA PHE A 8 -1.99 -28.03 2.68
C PHE A 8 -2.04 -26.98 1.55
N LEU A 9 -2.18 -27.41 0.30
CA LEU A 9 -2.33 -26.51 -0.86
C LEU A 9 -3.60 -25.65 -0.76
N PHE A 10 -4.72 -26.24 -0.32
CA PHE A 10 -5.98 -25.50 -0.14
C PHE A 10 -5.84 -24.45 0.97
N PHE A 11 -5.22 -24.80 2.10
CA PHE A 11 -4.95 -23.86 3.19
C PHE A 11 -4.02 -22.71 2.77
N PHE A 12 -3.00 -22.99 1.96
CA PHE A 12 -2.10 -21.96 1.41
C PHE A 12 -2.80 -21.02 0.42
N ILE A 13 -3.73 -21.54 -0.39
CA ILE A 13 -4.51 -20.73 -1.33
C ILE A 13 -5.28 -19.64 -0.59
N ASP A 14 -5.87 -19.99 0.56
CA ASP A 14 -6.64 -19.06 1.38
C ASP A 14 -5.76 -18.02 2.06
N LEU A 15 -4.61 -18.41 2.62
CA LEU A 15 -3.68 -17.45 3.24
C LEU A 15 -3.13 -16.44 2.23
N LEU A 16 -2.68 -16.89 1.05
CA LEU A 16 -2.17 -15.98 0.03
C LEU A 16 -3.28 -15.06 -0.51
N LYS A 17 -4.51 -15.56 -0.61
CA LYS A 17 -5.67 -14.75 -0.97
C LYS A 17 -5.93 -13.68 0.08
N ILE A 18 -5.99 -14.06 1.36
CA ILE A 18 -6.17 -13.13 2.49
C ILE A 18 -5.11 -12.04 2.47
N GLN A 19 -3.83 -12.39 2.28
CA GLN A 19 -2.74 -11.41 2.23
C GLN A 19 -2.91 -10.42 1.07
N ARG A 20 -3.25 -10.91 -0.14
CA ARG A 20 -3.48 -10.04 -1.31
C ARG A 20 -4.71 -9.14 -1.11
N GLU A 21 -5.80 -9.68 -0.61
CA GLU A 21 -7.05 -8.93 -0.37
C GLU A 21 -6.87 -7.89 0.74
N SER A 22 -6.16 -8.24 1.82
CA SER A 22 -5.82 -7.32 2.89
C SER A 22 -4.95 -6.17 2.37
N PHE A 23 -3.91 -6.47 1.60
CA PHE A 23 -3.05 -5.42 1.05
C PHE A 23 -3.79 -4.55 0.04
N TYR A 24 -4.61 -5.15 -0.83
CA TYR A 24 -5.44 -4.40 -1.78
C TYR A 24 -6.44 -3.48 -1.05
N THR A 25 -7.08 -3.97 0.01
CA THR A 25 -7.98 -3.18 0.86
C THR A 25 -7.24 -2.04 1.54
N PHE A 26 -6.05 -2.31 2.09
CA PHE A 26 -5.19 -1.29 2.65
C PHE A 26 -4.88 -0.19 1.63
N LEU A 27 -4.49 -0.52 0.40
CA LEU A 27 -4.27 0.48 -0.64
C LEU A 27 -5.57 1.22 -0.99
N LYS A 28 -6.67 0.51 -1.20
CA LYS A 28 -7.91 1.11 -1.70
C LYS A 28 -8.54 2.09 -0.69
N THR A 29 -8.55 1.76 0.59
CA THR A 29 -9.26 2.55 1.61
C THR A 29 -8.46 2.77 2.89
N GLY A 30 -7.65 1.80 3.31
CA GLY A 30 -6.90 1.89 4.57
C GLY A 30 -5.90 3.06 4.60
N LEU A 31 -5.12 3.22 3.54
CA LEU A 31 -4.13 4.29 3.44
C LEU A 31 -4.81 5.67 3.44
N ILE A 32 -5.93 5.80 2.73
CA ILE A 32 -6.75 7.02 2.71
C ILE A 32 -7.27 7.33 4.11
N HIS A 33 -7.81 6.32 4.81
CA HIS A 33 -8.31 6.47 6.16
C HIS A 33 -7.24 6.99 7.13
N GLU A 34 -6.06 6.36 7.13
CA GLU A 34 -4.94 6.76 7.98
C GLU A 34 -4.45 8.18 7.68
N MET A 35 -4.37 8.56 6.39
CA MET A 35 -4.00 9.93 6.03
C MET A 35 -5.05 10.94 6.52
N ASN A 36 -6.34 10.63 6.40
CA ASN A 36 -7.43 11.49 6.86
C ASN A 36 -7.48 11.65 8.39
N LEU A 37 -7.15 10.61 9.16
CA LEU A 37 -7.06 10.70 10.63
C LEU A 37 -6.02 11.72 11.12
N LYS A 38 -5.04 12.06 10.28
CA LYS A 38 -3.99 13.02 10.60
C LYS A 38 -4.26 14.43 10.05
N GLN A 39 -5.39 14.63 9.38
CA GLN A 39 -5.77 15.93 8.81
C GLN A 39 -6.68 16.75 9.73
N PRO A 40 -6.61 18.09 9.64
CA PRO A 40 -5.63 18.90 8.91
C PRO A 40 -4.28 19.00 9.65
N ILE A 41 -3.18 19.12 8.90
CA ILE A 41 -1.86 19.33 9.50
C ILE A 41 -1.61 20.83 9.60
N PHE A 42 -1.39 21.32 10.82
CA PHE A 42 -1.04 22.71 11.08
C PHE A 42 0.46 22.88 11.25
N TRP A 43 1.04 23.88 10.59
CA TRP A 43 2.43 24.29 10.72
C TRP A 43 2.52 25.70 11.30
N SER A 44 3.61 26.00 12.00
CA SER A 44 3.95 27.33 12.55
C SER A 44 2.78 28.02 13.27
N ASN A 45 2.47 27.56 14.49
CA ASN A 45 1.46 28.18 15.37
C ASN A 45 0.09 28.41 14.70
N GLN A 46 -0.40 27.43 13.91
CA GLN A 46 -1.71 27.46 13.24
C GLN A 46 -1.87 28.53 12.15
N THR A 47 -0.79 29.18 11.74
CA THR A 47 -0.83 30.20 10.66
C THR A 47 -0.81 29.57 9.26
N PHE A 48 -0.35 28.33 9.15
CA PHE A 48 -0.24 27.60 7.89
C PHE A 48 -0.94 26.25 8.01
N GLN A 49 -1.82 25.96 7.08
CA GLN A 49 -2.62 24.73 7.07
C GLN A 49 -2.30 23.95 5.80
N ILE A 50 -1.92 22.68 5.97
CA ILE A 50 -1.74 21.77 4.85
C ILE A 50 -2.95 20.83 4.80
N LEU A 51 -3.64 20.87 3.68
CA LEU A 51 -4.78 19.99 3.39
C LEU A 51 -4.30 18.91 2.42
N PHE A 52 -4.53 17.65 2.77
CA PHE A 52 -4.19 16.52 1.90
C PHE A 52 -5.43 16.04 1.15
N PHE A 53 -5.32 15.87 -0.16
CA PHE A 53 -6.36 15.20 -0.92
C PHE A 53 -6.04 13.71 -1.01
N SER A 54 -6.22 13.02 0.12
CA SER A 54 -5.89 11.62 0.31
C SER A 54 -6.51 10.69 -0.72
N GLU A 55 -7.70 11.00 -1.25
CA GLU A 55 -8.39 10.20 -2.27
C GLU A 55 -7.69 10.19 -3.63
N TYR A 56 -6.85 11.19 -3.92
CA TYR A 56 -6.16 11.34 -5.20
C TYR A 56 -4.68 10.95 -5.14
N TYR A 57 -4.30 10.17 -4.12
CA TYR A 57 -2.93 9.67 -4.03
C TYR A 57 -2.60 8.77 -5.24
N LYS A 58 -1.34 8.78 -5.66
CA LYS A 58 -0.84 7.95 -6.77
C LYS A 58 0.34 7.12 -6.33
N LEU A 59 0.37 5.85 -6.76
CA LEU A 59 1.51 4.96 -6.62
C LEU A 59 2.18 4.79 -7.98
N ILE A 60 3.46 5.15 -8.05
CA ILE A 60 4.26 4.99 -9.27
C ILE A 60 5.35 3.95 -8.99
N PRO A 61 5.34 2.78 -9.65
CA PRO A 61 6.34 1.75 -9.41
C PRO A 61 7.74 2.25 -9.79
N LEU A 62 8.73 1.95 -8.95
CA LEU A 62 10.13 2.29 -9.21
C LEU A 62 10.79 1.31 -10.21
N LEU A 63 10.29 0.08 -10.25
CA LEU A 63 10.73 -0.97 -11.17
C LEU A 63 9.50 -1.59 -11.83
N PRO A 64 9.58 -2.00 -13.11
CA PRO A 64 8.44 -2.52 -13.87
C PRO A 64 7.91 -3.86 -13.34
N ASN A 65 8.75 -4.67 -12.70
CA ASN A 65 8.35 -5.96 -12.14
C ASN A 65 9.30 -6.44 -11.04
N ALA A 66 8.84 -7.41 -10.25
CA ALA A 66 9.60 -7.97 -9.15
C ALA A 66 10.84 -8.76 -9.61
N LYS A 67 10.83 -9.35 -10.82
CA LYS A 67 11.98 -10.10 -11.35
C LYS A 67 13.21 -9.21 -11.50
N LEU A 68 13.02 -8.00 -12.02
CA LEU A 68 14.09 -7.01 -12.16
C LEU A 68 14.60 -6.54 -10.78
N ALA A 69 13.70 -6.39 -9.81
CA ALA A 69 14.08 -6.05 -8.44
C ALA A 69 14.98 -7.12 -7.82
N ILE A 70 14.62 -8.39 -7.97
CA ILE A 70 15.42 -9.54 -7.52
C ILE A 70 16.79 -9.55 -8.22
N SER A 71 16.83 -9.42 -9.56
CA SER A 71 18.09 -9.47 -10.31
C SER A 71 19.03 -8.33 -9.95
N GLN A 72 18.49 -7.16 -9.60
CA GLN A 72 19.27 -5.99 -9.18
C GLN A 72 19.53 -5.94 -7.67
N SER A 73 19.07 -6.93 -6.89
CA SER A 73 19.10 -6.90 -5.41
C SER A 73 18.52 -5.61 -4.84
N LYS A 74 17.41 -5.14 -5.41
CA LYS A 74 16.68 -3.94 -5.00
C LYS A 74 15.31 -4.29 -4.44
N THR A 75 14.77 -3.40 -3.62
CA THR A 75 13.40 -3.51 -3.11
C THR A 75 12.38 -3.22 -4.21
N PHE A 76 11.46 -4.16 -4.45
CA PHE A 76 10.30 -3.91 -5.30
C PHE A 76 9.32 -2.99 -4.58
N SER A 77 9.26 -1.73 -5.02
CA SER A 77 8.55 -0.66 -4.31
C SER A 77 8.00 0.39 -5.29
N CYS A 78 7.22 1.33 -4.77
CA CYS A 78 6.64 2.45 -5.50
C CYS A 78 6.84 3.76 -4.74
N LYS A 79 6.78 4.87 -5.48
CA LYS A 79 6.68 6.21 -4.89
C LYS A 79 5.20 6.53 -4.62
N LEU A 80 4.92 7.01 -3.41
CA LEU A 80 3.63 7.56 -3.02
C LEU A 80 3.62 9.07 -3.28
N TYR A 81 2.70 9.52 -4.13
CA TYR A 81 2.44 10.93 -4.40
C TYR A 81 1.10 11.33 -3.81
N LEU A 82 1.07 12.45 -3.09
CA LEU A 82 -0.12 12.96 -2.42
C LEU A 82 -0.31 14.43 -2.81
N PRO A 83 -1.44 14.79 -3.44
CA PRO A 83 -1.76 16.19 -3.71
C PRO A 83 -2.06 16.93 -2.40
N VAL A 84 -1.53 18.14 -2.29
CA VAL A 84 -1.68 18.98 -1.09
C VAL A 84 -2.03 20.40 -1.49
N LEU A 85 -2.81 21.07 -0.65
CA LEU A 85 -3.06 22.52 -0.71
C LEU A 85 -2.39 23.17 0.49
N PHE A 86 -1.77 24.33 0.25
CA PHE A 86 -1.02 25.15 1.19
C PHE A 86 -1.68 26.51 1.35
#